data_AF-A0A9E0ZSM4-F1
#
_entry.id   AF-A0A9E0ZSM4-F1
#
_cell.length_a   1.000
_cell.length_b   1.000
_cell.length_c   1.000
_cell.angle_alpha   90.00
_cell.angle_beta   90.00
_cell.angle_gamma   90.00
#
_symmetry.space_group_name_H-M   'P 1'
#
loop_
_entity.id
_entity.type
_entity.pdbx_description
1 polymer ?
#
loop_
_entity_poly.entity_id
_entity_poly.type
_entity_poly.pdbx_seq_one_letter_code
_entity_poly.pdbx_strand_id
1 'polypeptide(L)'
;MKKEANKNKKDAKKKNKRFYDNKNRNSHWTEEPKGRYIDFADKYSEGDGSNKYKDVAASVHRVALKQTEKKNKRNRTVAVILLAVVFIGVGYIGMDVRMIRNAEPAETAIKNSSGADSSVSQISLELAAEKIESVSLDNSAMLDSVISSAHDVGCNSVVFDAKRADGTIGYRSSLAAIDTYSAMSNVGNDSTGSIKKLIKNDILPVARISCFADNVASVQNPSMAVSDTNGVYKDKDGDSFLNPDSDDAYGYIRDII
;
A
#
# COMPACT_ATOMS: atom_id res chain seq x y z
N MET A 1 -116.22 -23.55 -46.80
CA MET A 1 -115.59 -22.82 -45.68
C MET A 1 -115.71 -23.65 -44.41
N LYS A 2 -114.62 -23.63 -43.65
CA LYS A 2 -114.25 -24.32 -42.41
C LYS A 2 -115.34 -24.98 -41.54
N LYS A 3 -115.03 -26.24 -41.18
CA LYS A 3 -115.59 -27.04 -40.09
C LYS A 3 -115.36 -26.33 -38.75
N GLU A 4 -116.37 -26.24 -37.89
CA GLU A 4 -116.16 -26.09 -36.45
C GLU A 4 -117.09 -27.00 -35.66
N ALA A 5 -116.45 -27.70 -34.72
CA ALA A 5 -116.96 -28.84 -33.98
C ALA A 5 -117.75 -28.39 -32.75
N ASN A 6 -118.80 -29.15 -32.42
CA ASN A 6 -119.62 -28.92 -31.25
C ASN A 6 -119.60 -30.13 -30.30
N LYS A 7 -119.03 -29.86 -29.11
CA LYS A 7 -119.42 -30.32 -27.76
C LYS A 7 -119.53 -31.81 -27.42
N ASN A 8 -118.74 -32.17 -26.40
CA ASN A 8 -119.26 -32.62 -25.09
C ASN A 8 -118.28 -32.12 -24.00
N LYS A 9 -118.63 -31.18 -23.10
CA LYS A 9 -119.37 -31.32 -21.81
C LYS A 9 -118.95 -32.58 -21.05
N LYS A 10 -118.65 -32.60 -19.75
CA LYS A 10 -118.53 -31.69 -18.59
C LYS A 10 -117.69 -32.54 -17.60
N ASP A 11 -116.94 -31.99 -16.66
CA ASP A 11 -117.39 -31.98 -15.27
C ASP A 11 -116.44 -31.18 -14.37
N ALA A 12 -117.07 -30.45 -13.44
CA ALA A 12 -116.46 -29.55 -12.49
C ALA A 12 -115.96 -30.28 -11.25
N LYS A 13 -114.80 -29.86 -10.70
CA LYS A 13 -114.51 -29.93 -9.26
C LYS A 13 -113.35 -29.01 -8.86
N LYS A 14 -113.71 -27.82 -8.39
CA LYS A 14 -112.79 -26.90 -7.70
C LYS A 14 -112.46 -27.50 -6.32
N LYS A 15 -111.20 -27.88 -6.09
CA LYS A 15 -110.71 -28.33 -4.77
C LYS A 15 -109.39 -27.63 -4.46
N ASN A 16 -109.42 -26.62 -3.58
CA ASN A 16 -108.21 -26.09 -2.94
C ASN A 16 -107.54 -27.22 -2.16
N LYS A 17 -106.30 -27.57 -2.50
CA LYS A 17 -105.48 -28.47 -1.69
C LYS A 17 -104.09 -27.86 -1.55
N ARG A 18 -103.77 -27.51 -0.31
CA ARG A 18 -102.55 -26.84 0.15
C ARG A 18 -101.32 -27.57 -0.41
N PHE A 19 -100.40 -26.82 -1.03
CA PHE A 19 -99.22 -27.37 -1.69
C PHE A 19 -98.20 -28.01 -0.74
N TYR A 20 -98.26 -27.70 0.56
CA TYR A 20 -97.38 -28.28 1.56
C TYR A 20 -98.19 -28.99 2.65
N ASP A 21 -97.83 -30.25 2.87
CA ASP A 21 -98.32 -31.06 3.98
C ASP A 21 -97.41 -30.83 5.19
N ASN A 22 -97.99 -30.52 6.36
CA ASN A 22 -97.24 -30.07 7.53
C ASN A 22 -96.74 -31.23 8.41
N LYS A 23 -96.70 -32.44 7.86
CA LYS A 23 -96.47 -33.70 8.59
C LYS A 23 -95.13 -33.76 9.33
N ASN A 24 -94.12 -32.99 8.90
CA ASN A 24 -92.77 -33.04 9.47
C ASN A 24 -92.34 -31.71 10.10
N ARG A 25 -93.27 -30.83 10.49
CA ARG A 25 -92.92 -29.46 10.94
C ARG A 25 -92.01 -29.40 12.18
N ASN A 26 -91.99 -30.47 12.98
CA ASN A 26 -91.17 -30.58 14.19
C ASN A 26 -90.28 -31.85 14.19
N SER A 27 -89.95 -32.43 13.04
CA SER A 27 -88.96 -33.51 12.99
C SER A 27 -87.56 -32.91 13.12
N HIS A 28 -86.83 -33.30 14.16
CA HIS A 28 -85.45 -32.90 14.37
C HIS A 28 -84.57 -34.02 13.83
N TRP A 29 -83.53 -33.68 13.06
CA TRP A 29 -82.61 -34.68 12.52
C TRP A 29 -81.89 -35.38 13.68
N THR A 30 -82.08 -36.70 13.82
CA THR A 30 -81.47 -37.52 14.88
C THR A 30 -80.13 -38.13 14.48
N GLU A 31 -79.61 -37.77 13.31
CA GLU A 31 -78.30 -38.22 12.85
C GLU A 31 -77.27 -37.12 13.10
N GLU A 32 -76.11 -37.49 13.66
CA GLU A 32 -75.00 -36.55 13.82
C GLU A 32 -74.51 -36.06 12.45
N PRO A 33 -74.33 -34.75 12.25
CA PRO A 33 -73.92 -34.20 10.96
C PRO A 33 -72.51 -34.71 10.62
N LYS A 34 -72.42 -35.70 9.73
CA LYS A 34 -71.14 -36.18 9.18
C LYS A 34 -70.73 -35.29 8.02
N GLY A 35 -69.88 -34.32 8.31
CA GLY A 35 -69.28 -33.44 7.32
C GLY A 35 -68.31 -32.45 7.96
N ARG A 36 -67.38 -31.93 7.17
CA ARG A 36 -66.51 -30.81 7.58
C ARG A 36 -67.38 -29.57 7.82
N TYR A 37 -67.06 -28.79 8.86
CA TYR A 37 -67.67 -27.48 9.09
C TYR A 37 -67.43 -26.59 7.87
N ILE A 38 -68.51 -26.17 7.21
CA ILE A 38 -68.46 -25.29 6.04
C ILE A 38 -68.55 -23.86 6.56
N ASP A 39 -67.44 -23.13 6.48
CA ASP A 39 -67.40 -21.71 6.83
C ASP A 39 -68.12 -20.89 5.76
N PHE A 40 -68.65 -19.71 6.11
CA PHE A 40 -69.35 -18.82 5.16
C PHE A 40 -68.50 -18.52 3.91
N ALA A 41 -67.17 -18.55 4.04
CA ALA A 41 -66.22 -18.38 2.95
C ALA A 41 -66.23 -19.53 1.92
N ASP A 42 -66.50 -20.77 2.34
CA ASP A 42 -66.51 -21.93 1.45
C ASP A 42 -67.67 -21.84 0.44
N LYS A 43 -68.77 -21.16 0.78
CA LYS A 43 -69.92 -20.93 -0.11
C LYS A 43 -69.58 -20.09 -1.36
N TYR A 44 -68.49 -19.33 -1.30
CA TYR A 44 -67.99 -18.52 -2.42
C TYR A 44 -66.72 -19.11 -3.04
N SER A 45 -66.28 -20.28 -2.58
CA SER A 45 -65.09 -20.97 -3.09
C SER A 45 -65.36 -21.93 -4.24
N GLU A 46 -66.62 -22.15 -4.60
CA GLU A 46 -67.01 -22.92 -5.79
C GLU A 46 -66.84 -22.08 -7.07
N GLY A 47 -65.58 -21.76 -7.36
CA GLY A 47 -65.11 -21.25 -8.63
C GLY A 47 -63.83 -22.01 -8.99
N ASP A 48 -63.84 -22.61 -10.18
CA ASP A 48 -62.76 -23.40 -10.79
C ASP A 48 -61.33 -23.15 -10.21
N GLY A 49 -60.92 -24.06 -9.32
CA GLY A 49 -59.68 -24.82 -9.51
C GLY A 49 -58.33 -24.10 -9.50
N SER A 50 -58.22 -22.82 -9.16
CA SER A 50 -56.91 -22.16 -9.03
C SER A 50 -56.81 -21.27 -7.79
N ASN A 51 -56.15 -21.81 -6.76
CA ASN A 51 -55.78 -21.07 -5.56
C ASN A 51 -54.68 -20.04 -5.90
N LYS A 52 -55.06 -18.91 -6.51
CA LYS A 52 -54.15 -17.79 -6.88
C LYS A 52 -53.35 -17.23 -5.70
N TYR A 53 -53.76 -17.53 -4.46
CA TYR A 53 -53.09 -17.05 -3.25
C TYR A 53 -52.02 -18.02 -2.68
N LYS A 54 -52.01 -19.31 -3.07
CA LYS A 54 -50.99 -20.26 -2.57
C LYS A 54 -49.63 -20.06 -3.23
N ASP A 55 -49.61 -19.72 -4.52
CA ASP A 55 -48.36 -19.47 -5.26
C ASP A 55 -47.69 -18.15 -4.82
N VAL A 56 -48.51 -17.15 -4.45
CA VAL A 56 -48.02 -15.88 -3.92
C VAL A 56 -47.43 -16.07 -2.52
N ALA A 57 -48.10 -16.81 -1.63
CA ALA A 57 -47.55 -17.11 -0.30
C ALA A 57 -46.25 -17.93 -0.37
N ALA A 58 -46.19 -18.93 -1.26
CA ALA A 58 -44.99 -19.75 -1.45
C ALA A 58 -43.82 -18.95 -2.06
N SER A 59 -44.09 -18.03 -2.99
CA SER A 59 -43.04 -17.17 -3.58
C SER A 59 -42.51 -16.13 -2.59
N VAL A 60 -43.37 -15.52 -1.78
CA VAL A 60 -42.95 -14.58 -0.71
C VAL A 60 -42.08 -15.29 0.33
N HIS A 61 -42.47 -16.49 0.77
CA HIS A 61 -41.65 -17.28 1.71
C HIS A 61 -40.29 -17.67 1.12
N ARG A 62 -40.24 -18.06 -0.17
CA ARG A 62 -38.98 -18.36 -0.87
C ARG A 62 -38.08 -17.12 -1.02
N VAL A 63 -38.64 -15.94 -1.24
CA VAL A 63 -37.87 -14.68 -1.33
C VAL A 63 -37.32 -14.30 0.04
N ALA A 64 -38.11 -14.43 1.11
CA ALA A 64 -37.66 -14.18 2.48
C ALA A 64 -36.51 -15.12 2.89
N LEU A 65 -36.62 -16.42 2.61
CA LEU A 65 -35.54 -17.39 2.85
C LEU A 65 -34.27 -17.07 2.06
N LYS A 66 -34.39 -16.68 0.78
CA LYS A 66 -33.23 -16.27 -0.02
C LYS A 66 -32.57 -14.99 0.52
N GLN A 67 -33.34 -14.08 1.12
CA GLN A 67 -32.79 -12.87 1.74
C GLN A 67 -32.05 -13.17 3.05
N THR A 68 -32.56 -14.08 3.89
CA THR A 68 -31.87 -14.49 5.13
C THR A 68 -30.60 -15.28 4.83
N GLU A 69 -30.60 -16.15 3.81
CA GLU A 69 -29.41 -16.87 3.34
C GLU A 69 -28.33 -15.92 2.81
N LYS A 70 -28.71 -14.91 2.01
CA LYS A 70 -27.77 -13.88 1.51
C LYS A 70 -27.17 -13.05 2.66
N LYS A 71 -27.98 -12.68 3.65
CA LYS A 71 -27.52 -11.95 4.85
C LYS A 71 -26.54 -12.80 5.67
N ASN A 72 -26.85 -14.08 5.88
CA ASN A 72 -25.97 -15.00 6.61
C ASN A 72 -24.66 -15.27 5.86
N LYS A 73 -24.71 -15.41 4.52
CA LYS A 73 -23.50 -15.54 3.70
C LYS A 73 -22.61 -14.31 3.79
N ARG A 74 -23.18 -13.10 3.70
CA ARG A 74 -22.44 -11.83 3.86
C ARG A 74 -21.83 -11.71 5.26
N ASN A 75 -22.59 -12.02 6.30
CA ASN A 75 -22.09 -11.96 7.68
C ASN A 75 -20.95 -12.97 7.92
N ARG A 76 -21.02 -14.17 7.34
CA ARG A 76 -19.93 -15.15 7.39
C ARG A 76 -18.68 -14.65 6.66
N THR A 77 -18.82 -14.01 5.50
CA THR A 77 -17.70 -13.42 4.77
C THR A 77 -17.06 -12.28 5.57
N VAL A 78 -17.85 -11.38 6.16
CA VAL A 78 -17.33 -10.28 7.00
C VAL A 78 -16.63 -10.82 8.25
N ALA A 79 -17.18 -11.86 8.88
CA ALA A 79 -16.55 -12.50 10.03
C ALA A 79 -15.18 -13.11 9.67
N VAL A 80 -15.06 -13.78 8.52
CA VAL A 80 -13.78 -14.33 8.05
C VAL A 80 -12.74 -13.24 7.78
N ILE A 81 -13.15 -12.13 7.17
CA ILE A 81 -12.24 -10.99 6.89
C ILE A 81 -11.75 -10.37 8.21
N LEU A 82 -12.65 -10.15 9.18
CA LEU A 82 -12.26 -9.62 10.49
C LEU A 82 -11.29 -10.57 11.21
N LEU A 83 -11.52 -11.88 11.14
CA LEU A 83 -10.65 -12.88 11.74
C LEU A 83 -9.25 -12.88 11.08
N ALA A 84 -9.18 -12.72 9.75
CA ALA A 84 -7.92 -12.59 9.02
C ALA A 84 -7.14 -11.33 9.42
N VAL A 85 -7.81 -10.18 9.58
CA VAL A 85 -7.17 -8.93 10.01
C VAL A 85 -6.61 -9.05 11.43
N VAL A 86 -7.34 -9.71 12.35
CA VAL A 86 -6.86 -9.96 13.72
C VAL A 86 -5.63 -10.88 13.70
N PHE A 87 -5.61 -11.94 12.89
CA PHE A 87 -4.44 -12.82 12.79
C PHE A 87 -3.21 -12.11 12.22
N ILE A 88 -3.38 -11.25 11.21
CA ILE A 88 -2.28 -10.44 10.65
C ILE A 88 -1.76 -9.46 11.70
N GLY A 89 -2.66 -8.76 12.41
CA GLY A 89 -2.28 -7.81 13.46
C GLY A 89 -1.51 -8.47 14.61
N VAL A 90 -1.98 -9.61 15.11
CA VAL A 90 -1.29 -10.36 16.17
C VAL A 90 0.06 -10.90 15.68
N GLY A 91 0.13 -11.38 14.44
CA GLY A 91 1.38 -11.83 13.82
C GLY A 91 2.41 -10.71 13.69
N TYR A 92 1.97 -9.51 13.29
CA TYR A 92 2.84 -8.34 13.15
C TYR A 92 3.41 -7.90 14.49
N ILE A 93 2.56 -7.75 15.52
CA ILE A 93 2.99 -7.38 16.88
C ILE A 93 3.96 -8.42 17.45
N GLY A 94 3.71 -9.71 17.21
CA GLY A 94 4.60 -10.79 17.66
C GLY A 94 5.98 -10.77 16.99
N MET A 95 6.03 -10.46 15.68
CA MET A 95 7.30 -10.32 14.95
C MET A 95 8.10 -9.12 15.46
N ASP A 96 7.44 -8.00 15.70
CA ASP A 96 8.07 -6.74 16.14
C ASP A 96 8.73 -6.89 17.52
N VAL A 97 8.02 -7.51 18.47
CA VAL A 97 8.55 -7.84 19.80
C VAL A 97 9.71 -8.84 19.73
N ARG A 98 9.65 -9.81 18.81
CA ARG A 98 10.74 -10.77 18.59
C ARG A 98 11.96 -10.07 17.99
N MET A 99 11.77 -9.13 17.07
CA MET A 99 12.85 -8.35 16.48
C MET A 99 13.53 -7.49 17.54
N ILE A 100 12.78 -6.82 18.41
CA ILE A 100 13.35 -5.98 19.49
C ILE A 100 14.10 -6.82 20.53
N ARG A 101 13.63 -8.03 20.86
CA ARG A 101 14.29 -8.91 21.83
C ARG A 101 15.50 -9.66 21.29
N ASN A 102 15.50 -9.98 20.00
CA ASN A 102 16.57 -10.70 19.33
C ASN A 102 17.49 -9.79 18.50
N ALA A 103 17.21 -8.49 18.45
CA ALA A 103 18.13 -7.51 17.90
C ALA A 103 19.39 -7.53 18.76
N GLU A 104 20.45 -8.08 18.19
CA GLU A 104 21.77 -7.93 18.77
C GLU A 104 22.09 -6.43 18.86
N PRO A 105 22.64 -5.94 19.99
CA PRO A 105 23.10 -4.57 20.06
C PRO A 105 24.12 -4.35 18.94
N ALA A 106 24.03 -3.22 18.23
CA ALA A 106 24.92 -2.87 17.12
C ALA A 106 26.43 -2.95 17.48
N GLU A 107 26.76 -3.07 18.76
CA GLU A 107 28.10 -3.31 19.29
C GLU A 107 28.67 -4.71 19.00
N THR A 108 27.86 -5.77 18.83
CA THR A 108 28.36 -7.13 18.53
C THR A 108 28.59 -7.35 17.04
N ALA A 109 27.85 -6.66 16.17
CA ALA A 109 28.09 -6.67 14.73
C ALA A 109 29.46 -6.05 14.35
N ILE A 110 29.97 -5.12 15.17
CA ILE A 110 31.29 -4.49 14.96
C ILE A 110 32.45 -5.39 15.42
N LYS A 111 32.21 -6.34 16.35
CA LYS A 111 33.28 -7.21 16.89
C LYS A 111 33.76 -8.31 15.96
N ASN A 112 32.99 -8.67 14.93
CA ASN A 112 33.33 -9.81 14.08
C ASN A 112 34.07 -9.43 12.78
N SER A 113 34.34 -8.13 12.55
CA SER A 113 34.98 -7.65 11.33
C SER A 113 36.10 -6.62 11.57
N SER A 114 36.94 -6.81 12.58
CA SER A 114 38.09 -5.90 12.77
C SER A 114 39.21 -6.53 13.59
N GLY A 115 39.91 -7.48 12.99
CA GLY A 115 41.32 -7.73 13.28
C GLY A 115 42.20 -6.71 12.56
N ALA A 116 42.04 -5.41 12.86
CA ALA A 116 42.99 -4.33 12.57
C ALA A 116 42.40 -3.00 13.08
N ASP A 117 43.03 -2.43 14.11
CA ASP A 117 43.03 -1.01 14.47
C ASP A 117 41.71 -0.20 14.36
N SER A 118 40.85 -0.31 15.38
CA SER A 118 39.73 0.62 15.62
C SER A 118 39.96 1.54 16.82
N SER A 119 41.22 1.90 17.09
CA SER A 119 41.61 2.82 18.17
C SER A 119 41.24 4.29 17.90
N VAL A 120 40.78 4.64 16.70
CA VAL A 120 40.41 6.01 16.31
C VAL A 120 38.96 6.37 16.65
N SER A 121 38.08 5.39 16.88
CA SER A 121 36.62 5.61 17.00
C SER A 121 36.17 6.29 18.30
N GLN A 122 37.08 6.62 19.22
CA GLN A 122 36.77 7.28 20.50
C GLN A 122 37.66 8.49 20.82
N ILE A 123 38.24 9.14 19.82
CA ILE A 123 38.96 10.40 20.05
C ILE A 123 38.00 11.56 19.84
N SER A 124 37.65 12.26 20.92
CA SER A 124 36.97 13.56 20.82
C SER A 124 38.00 14.59 20.37
N LEU A 125 38.10 14.84 19.05
CA LEU A 125 38.88 15.97 18.52
C LEU A 125 37.98 17.21 18.48
N GLU A 126 38.44 18.30 19.12
CA GLU A 126 37.95 19.63 18.82
C GLU A 126 38.71 20.13 17.58
N LEU A 127 38.02 20.15 16.44
CA LEU A 127 38.63 20.45 15.14
C LEU A 127 38.23 21.86 14.68
N ALA A 128 39.23 22.72 14.52
CA ALA A 128 39.08 24.01 13.86
C ALA A 128 39.67 23.88 12.47
N ALA A 129 38.81 23.92 11.45
CA ALA A 129 39.20 23.60 10.08
C ALA A 129 39.03 24.79 9.12
N GLU A 130 40.03 25.01 8.27
CA GLU A 130 39.94 25.95 7.15
C GLU A 130 39.59 25.18 5.87
N LYS A 131 38.60 25.68 5.10
CA LYS A 131 38.26 25.09 3.81
C LYS A 131 39.13 25.70 2.71
N ILE A 132 39.80 24.84 1.93
CA ILE A 132 40.63 25.25 0.80
C ILE A 132 40.14 24.66 -0.52
N GLU A 133 40.58 25.26 -1.63
CA GLU A 133 40.40 24.65 -2.94
C GLU A 133 41.42 23.54 -3.20
N SER A 134 40.99 22.48 -3.90
CA SER A 134 41.84 21.32 -4.22
C SER A 134 43.03 21.68 -5.10
N VAL A 135 42.97 22.80 -5.84
CA VAL A 135 44.10 23.31 -6.64
C VAL A 135 45.27 23.78 -5.76
N SER A 136 44.99 24.21 -4.52
CA SER A 136 46.01 24.63 -3.54
C SER A 136 46.79 23.45 -2.96
N LEU A 137 46.39 22.20 -3.24
CA LEU A 137 47.13 20.98 -2.91
C LEU A 137 48.15 20.62 -4.00
N ASP A 138 48.96 21.59 -4.38
CA ASP A 138 49.98 21.45 -5.44
C ASP A 138 51.40 21.22 -4.91
N ASN A 139 51.55 21.08 -3.59
CA ASN A 139 52.82 20.95 -2.87
C ASN A 139 53.81 22.10 -3.17
N SER A 140 53.30 23.29 -3.50
CA SER A 140 54.08 24.46 -3.85
C SER A 140 53.84 25.63 -2.89
N ALA A 141 54.17 26.86 -3.32
CA ALA A 141 53.98 28.08 -2.56
C ALA A 141 52.52 28.31 -2.13
N MET A 142 51.54 27.83 -2.90
CA MET A 142 50.12 27.93 -2.50
C MET A 142 49.84 27.11 -1.24
N LEU A 143 50.37 25.90 -1.15
CA LEU A 143 50.23 25.09 0.05
C LEU A 143 50.94 25.72 1.26
N ASP A 144 52.12 26.33 1.05
CA ASP A 144 52.82 27.05 2.12
C ASP A 144 52.02 28.22 2.66
N SER A 145 51.31 28.95 1.80
CA SER A 145 50.39 30.01 2.24
C SER A 145 49.20 29.47 3.03
N VAL A 146 48.66 28.30 2.65
CA VAL A 146 47.57 27.64 3.37
C VAL A 146 48.03 27.19 4.76
N ILE A 147 49.22 26.58 4.86
CA ILE A 147 49.78 26.15 6.14
C ILE A 147 49.99 27.36 7.07
N SER A 148 50.53 28.45 6.53
CA SER A 148 50.75 29.68 7.31
C SER A 148 49.42 30.29 7.78
N SER A 149 48.44 30.40 6.89
CA SER A 149 47.08 30.87 7.21
C SER A 149 46.43 30.03 8.30
N ALA A 150 46.49 28.70 8.18
CA ALA A 150 45.94 27.78 9.16
C ALA A 150 46.55 27.99 10.55
N HIS A 151 47.88 28.19 10.63
CA HIS A 151 48.55 28.52 11.89
C HIS A 151 48.14 29.89 12.46
N ASP A 152 48.03 30.91 11.60
CA ASP A 152 47.66 32.27 12.01
C ASP A 152 46.22 32.33 12.58
N VAL A 153 45.31 31.55 12.01
CA VAL A 153 43.90 31.45 12.44
C VAL A 153 43.74 30.45 13.61
N GLY A 154 44.75 29.64 13.89
CA GLY A 154 44.71 28.60 14.93
C GLY A 154 43.90 27.36 14.52
N CYS A 155 43.79 27.10 13.22
CA CYS A 155 43.20 25.89 12.67
C CYS A 155 44.15 24.69 12.84
N ASN A 156 43.62 23.57 13.31
CA ASN A 156 44.34 22.29 13.43
C ASN A 156 43.96 21.30 12.32
N SER A 157 43.15 21.74 11.36
CA SER A 157 42.71 20.93 10.23
C SER A 157 42.49 21.78 8.98
N VAL A 158 42.61 21.13 7.82
CA VAL A 158 42.31 21.72 6.53
C VAL A 158 41.36 20.79 5.79
N VAL A 159 40.24 21.32 5.32
CA VAL A 159 39.24 20.60 4.54
C VAL A 159 39.41 20.96 3.06
N PHE A 160 39.51 19.95 2.21
CA PHE A 160 39.53 20.12 0.76
C PHE A 160 38.45 19.26 0.11
N ASP A 161 37.88 19.74 -1.00
CA ASP A 161 36.90 18.98 -1.76
C ASP A 161 37.61 17.94 -2.63
N ALA A 162 37.58 16.68 -2.21
CA ALA A 162 38.07 15.54 -3.01
C ALA A 162 37.07 15.22 -4.13
N LYS A 163 35.78 15.28 -3.84
CA LYS A 163 34.68 15.28 -4.82
C LYS A 163 33.72 16.44 -4.54
N ARG A 164 33.56 17.34 -5.51
CA ARG A 164 32.73 18.52 -5.44
C ARG A 164 31.26 18.19 -5.71
N ALA A 165 30.37 19.12 -5.36
CA ALA A 165 28.92 18.96 -5.55
C ALA A 165 28.50 18.96 -7.02
N ASP A 166 29.31 19.57 -7.89
CA ASP A 166 29.14 19.51 -9.35
C ASP A 166 29.51 18.14 -9.94
N GLY A 167 30.02 17.19 -9.14
CA GLY A 167 30.46 15.87 -9.59
C GLY A 167 31.94 15.81 -9.99
N THR A 168 32.68 16.91 -9.92
CA THR A 168 34.09 16.92 -10.29
C THR A 168 35.01 16.44 -9.17
N ILE A 169 36.10 15.78 -9.55
CA ILE A 169 37.13 15.24 -8.67
C ILE A 169 38.30 16.21 -8.60
N GLY A 170 38.69 16.58 -7.38
CA GLY A 170 39.73 17.56 -7.07
C GLY A 170 41.14 16.98 -6.90
N TYR A 171 41.33 15.69 -7.14
CA TYR A 171 42.62 15.00 -7.06
C TYR A 171 42.82 14.09 -8.27
N ARG A 172 44.06 13.66 -8.50
CA ARG A 172 44.38 12.77 -9.60
C ARG A 172 44.00 11.34 -9.23
N SER A 173 42.87 10.88 -9.73
CA SER A 173 42.39 9.51 -9.52
C SER A 173 42.88 8.57 -10.62
N SER A 174 43.11 7.31 -10.26
CA SER A 174 43.38 6.21 -11.21
C SER A 174 42.14 5.37 -11.52
N LEU A 175 40.96 5.79 -11.05
CA LEU A 175 39.72 5.05 -11.25
C LEU A 175 39.25 5.18 -12.71
N ALA A 176 39.03 4.06 -13.37
CA ALA A 176 38.62 4.03 -14.78
C ALA A 176 37.30 4.77 -15.03
N ALA A 177 36.36 4.73 -14.08
CA ALA A 177 35.09 5.45 -14.18
C ALA A 177 35.30 6.98 -14.22
N ILE A 178 36.23 7.52 -13.41
CA ILE A 178 36.53 8.95 -13.36
C ILE A 178 37.13 9.43 -14.69
N ASP A 179 38.02 8.63 -15.27
CA ASP A 179 38.61 8.91 -16.58
C ASP A 179 37.56 8.85 -17.70
N THR A 180 36.74 7.80 -17.70
CA THR A 180 35.65 7.61 -18.67
C THR A 180 34.66 8.78 -18.65
N TYR A 181 34.31 9.26 -17.45
CA TYR A 181 33.37 10.37 -17.30
C TYR A 181 34.03 11.75 -17.43
N SER A 182 35.35 11.80 -17.61
CA SER A 182 36.13 13.05 -17.64
C SER A 182 35.84 13.94 -16.43
N ALA A 183 35.71 13.33 -15.25
CA ALA A 183 35.23 14.00 -14.04
C ALA A 183 36.33 14.80 -13.30
N MET A 184 37.58 14.79 -13.76
CA MET A 184 38.67 15.52 -13.09
C MET A 184 38.66 17.02 -13.45
N SER A 185 38.75 17.89 -12.43
CA SER A 185 38.82 19.35 -12.64
C SER A 185 39.61 20.05 -11.53
N ASN A 186 40.42 21.06 -11.91
CA ASN A 186 41.20 21.89 -10.99
C ASN A 186 41.98 21.06 -9.96
N VAL A 187 42.75 20.10 -10.47
CA VAL A 187 43.52 19.14 -9.68
C VAL A 187 44.90 19.71 -9.36
N GLY A 188 45.29 19.68 -8.09
CA GLY A 188 46.65 20.03 -7.67
C GLY A 188 47.69 19.05 -8.23
N ASN A 189 48.90 19.55 -8.52
CA ASN A 189 49.96 18.75 -9.17
C ASN A 189 50.44 17.56 -8.32
N ASP A 190 50.42 17.69 -6.99
CA ASP A 190 50.91 16.69 -6.05
C ASP A 190 50.09 16.70 -4.74
N SER A 191 48.90 16.12 -4.80
CA SER A 191 48.02 15.99 -3.63
C SER A 191 48.64 15.13 -2.52
N THR A 192 49.37 14.07 -2.88
CA THR A 192 50.00 13.14 -1.92
C THR A 192 51.13 13.82 -1.15
N GLY A 193 52.00 14.57 -1.82
CA GLY A 193 53.03 15.37 -1.18
C GLY A 193 52.44 16.46 -0.29
N SER A 194 51.35 17.09 -0.75
CA SER A 194 50.62 18.11 0.01
C SER A 194 50.07 17.58 1.33
N ILE A 195 49.38 16.44 1.29
CA ILE A 195 48.84 15.75 2.47
C ILE A 195 49.96 15.42 3.47
N LYS A 196 51.09 14.89 2.98
CA LYS A 196 52.27 14.60 3.82
C LYS A 196 52.83 15.86 4.47
N LYS A 197 52.81 16.99 3.77
CA LYS A 197 53.29 18.27 4.29
C LYS A 197 52.35 18.84 5.35
N LEU A 198 51.03 18.74 5.16
CA LEU A 198 50.03 19.13 6.17
C LEU A 198 50.20 18.33 7.47
N ILE A 199 50.30 17.00 7.37
CA ILE A 199 50.50 16.11 8.54
C ILE A 199 51.81 16.45 9.27
N LYS A 200 52.89 16.79 8.55
CA LYS A 200 54.17 17.19 9.15
C LYS A 200 54.11 18.52 9.91
N ASN A 201 53.12 19.36 9.64
CA ASN A 201 52.89 20.64 10.31
C ASN A 201 51.76 20.53 11.34
N ASP A 202 51.41 19.31 11.79
CA ASP A 202 50.34 19.05 12.76
C ASP A 202 48.94 19.55 12.32
N ILE A 203 48.72 19.67 11.01
CA ILE A 203 47.43 20.03 10.41
C ILE A 203 46.79 18.75 9.88
N LEU A 204 45.58 18.41 10.37
CA LEU A 204 44.82 17.24 9.92
C LEU A 204 44.15 17.52 8.56
N PRO A 205 44.54 16.83 7.48
CA PRO A 205 43.85 16.93 6.20
C PRO A 205 42.53 16.16 6.23
N VAL A 206 41.43 16.80 5.84
CA VAL A 206 40.09 16.22 5.77
C VAL A 206 39.57 16.31 4.34
N ALA A 207 39.34 15.15 3.73
CA ALA A 207 38.76 15.06 2.40
C ALA A 207 37.22 15.14 2.48
N ARG A 208 36.63 16.17 1.87
CA ARG A 208 35.18 16.27 1.69
C ARG A 208 34.77 15.61 0.37
N ILE A 209 33.79 14.71 0.45
CA ILE A 209 33.25 13.98 -0.71
C ILE A 209 31.75 14.25 -0.78
N SER A 210 31.30 14.83 -1.90
CA SER A 210 29.87 14.90 -2.22
C SER A 210 29.39 13.55 -2.75
N CYS A 211 28.54 12.86 -1.99
CA CYS A 211 28.04 11.55 -2.37
C CYS A 211 27.04 11.64 -3.54
N PHE A 212 25.85 12.18 -3.29
CA PHE A 212 24.74 12.09 -4.25
C PHE A 212 24.58 13.31 -5.17
N ALA A 213 25.05 14.50 -4.78
CA ALA A 213 25.09 15.63 -5.70
C ALA A 213 26.27 15.45 -6.67
N ASP A 214 25.94 15.20 -7.93
CA ASP A 214 26.88 14.85 -8.98
C ASP A 214 26.27 15.09 -10.37
N ASN A 215 26.73 16.12 -11.07
CA ASN A 215 26.23 16.46 -12.40
C ASN A 215 26.92 15.70 -13.53
N VAL A 216 28.03 15.01 -13.24
CA VAL A 216 28.87 14.35 -14.24
C VAL A 216 28.46 12.89 -14.37
N ALA A 217 28.56 12.12 -13.29
CA ALA A 217 28.28 10.68 -13.29
C ALA A 217 26.81 10.39 -13.60
N SER A 218 25.88 11.20 -13.07
CA SER A 218 24.44 11.04 -13.31
C SER A 218 24.04 11.24 -14.78
N VAL A 219 24.74 12.12 -15.51
CA VAL A 219 24.49 12.38 -16.93
C VAL A 219 25.17 11.31 -17.80
N GLN A 220 26.39 10.91 -17.45
CA GLN A 220 27.13 9.90 -18.21
C GLN A 220 26.56 8.50 -18.04
N ASN A 221 26.01 8.19 -16.87
CA ASN A 221 25.33 6.93 -16.61
C ASN A 221 23.93 7.16 -16.01
N PRO A 222 22.90 7.29 -16.84
CA PRO A 222 21.53 7.52 -16.37
C PRO A 222 20.97 6.40 -15.47
N SER A 223 21.53 5.18 -15.50
CA SER A 223 21.03 4.07 -14.65
C SER A 223 21.33 4.26 -13.16
N MET A 224 22.35 5.04 -12.82
CA MET A 224 22.71 5.39 -11.45
C MET A 224 22.15 6.75 -11.01
N ALA A 225 21.40 7.44 -11.88
CA ALA A 225 20.84 8.75 -11.59
C ALA A 225 19.41 8.67 -11.04
N VAL A 226 19.02 9.68 -10.26
CA VAL A 226 17.61 9.91 -9.95
C VAL A 226 16.89 10.18 -11.28
N SER A 227 15.82 9.44 -11.53
CA SER A 227 15.04 9.53 -12.76
C SER A 227 13.67 10.16 -12.50
N ASP A 228 13.19 10.93 -13.46
CA ASP A 228 11.84 11.45 -13.56
C ASP A 228 11.18 10.95 -14.87
N THR A 229 9.93 11.30 -15.10
CA THR A 229 9.11 10.96 -16.27
C THR A 229 9.80 11.27 -17.61
N ASN A 230 10.71 12.25 -17.64
CA ASN A 230 11.42 12.71 -18.83
C ASN A 230 12.88 12.25 -18.93
N GLY A 231 13.35 11.35 -18.05
CA GLY A 231 14.74 10.89 -18.01
C GLY A 231 15.45 11.26 -16.71
N VAL A 232 16.72 11.68 -16.77
CA VAL A 232 17.47 12.09 -15.56
C VAL A 232 16.80 13.31 -14.93
N TYR A 233 16.50 13.23 -13.64
CA TYR A 233 15.94 14.33 -12.88
C TYR A 233 16.95 15.48 -12.78
N LYS A 234 16.46 16.70 -12.97
CA LYS A 234 17.19 17.94 -12.74
C LYS A 234 16.39 18.85 -11.84
N ASP A 235 17.06 19.51 -10.91
CA ASP A 235 16.43 20.54 -10.09
C ASP A 235 16.28 21.87 -10.86
N LYS A 236 15.90 22.93 -10.14
CA LYS A 236 15.69 24.27 -10.72
C LYS A 236 16.99 24.93 -11.17
N ASP A 237 18.10 24.57 -10.54
CA ASP A 237 19.43 25.11 -10.81
C ASP A 237 20.15 24.31 -11.91
N GLY A 238 19.56 23.19 -12.33
CA GLY A 238 20.06 22.32 -13.40
C GLY A 238 20.91 21.15 -12.90
N ASP A 239 21.02 20.99 -11.58
CA ASP A 239 21.80 19.95 -10.93
C ASP A 239 21.08 18.61 -11.02
N SER A 240 21.87 17.55 -11.22
CA SER A 240 21.43 16.17 -11.23
C SER A 240 22.10 15.38 -10.11
N PHE A 241 21.43 14.29 -9.73
CA PHE A 241 21.75 13.56 -8.51
C PHE A 241 21.87 12.08 -8.79
N LEU A 242 22.80 11.41 -8.10
CA LEU A 242 22.87 9.96 -8.06
C LEU A 242 21.72 9.41 -7.20
N ASN A 243 21.20 8.26 -7.60
CA ASN A 243 20.12 7.57 -6.92
C ASN A 243 20.66 6.85 -5.67
N PRO A 244 20.20 7.20 -4.44
CA PRO A 244 20.63 6.52 -3.22
C PRO A 244 20.26 5.04 -3.15
N ASP A 245 19.22 4.62 -3.89
CA ASP A 245 18.76 3.23 -3.94
C ASP A 245 19.48 2.39 -5.00
N SER A 246 20.42 2.99 -5.75
CA SER A 246 21.19 2.29 -6.78
C SER A 246 22.48 1.70 -6.21
N ASP A 247 22.61 0.37 -6.30
CA ASP A 247 23.85 -0.33 -5.94
C ASP A 247 25.05 0.14 -6.77
N ASP A 248 24.83 0.50 -8.05
CA ASP A 248 25.86 1.03 -8.94
C ASP A 248 26.35 2.40 -8.47
N ALA A 249 25.43 3.28 -8.06
CA ALA A 249 25.78 4.58 -7.48
C ALA A 249 26.58 4.42 -6.19
N TYR A 250 26.17 3.48 -5.33
CA TYR A 250 26.88 3.19 -4.09
C TYR A 250 28.28 2.60 -4.36
N GLY A 251 28.41 1.69 -5.32
CA GLY A 251 29.69 1.15 -5.77
C GLY A 251 30.63 2.25 -6.27
N TYR A 252 30.12 3.14 -7.13
CA TYR A 252 30.88 4.27 -7.64
C TYR A 252 31.39 5.20 -6.52
N ILE A 253 30.54 5.58 -5.57
CA ILE A 253 30.95 6.45 -4.44
C ILE A 253 31.98 5.72 -3.56
N ARG A 254 31.81 4.42 -3.34
CA ARG A 254 32.74 3.62 -2.54
C ARG A 254 34.11 3.51 -3.19
N ASP A 255 34.17 3.34 -4.52
CA ASP A 255 35.43 3.22 -5.25
C ASP A 255 36.26 4.52 -5.27
N ILE A 256 35.63 5.66 -4.94
CA ILE A 256 36.28 6.96 -4.80
C ILE A 256 36.95 7.13 -3.43
N ILE A 257 36.36 6.52 -2.39
CA ILE A 257 36.81 6.59 -0.99
C ILE A 257 37.97 5.64 -0.75
#